data_AF-W7L9B5-F1
#
_entry.id   AF-W7L9B5-F1
#
_cell.length_a   1.000
_cell.length_b   1.000
_cell.length_c   1.000
_cell.angle_alpha   90.00
_cell.angle_beta   90.00
_cell.angle_gamma   90.00
#
_symmetry.space_group_name_H-M   'P 1'
#
loop_
_entity.id
_entity.type
_entity.pdbx_description
1 polymer ?
#
loop_
_entity_poly.entity_id
_entity_poly.type
_entity_poly.pdbx_seq_one_letter_code
_entity_poly.pdbx_strand_id
1 'polypeptide(L)' 'MDQWDKAIRSAKASLAVEGLHLTPEEESLIKERLQGKISEEEFHKRALNLIHSHKLS' A
#
# COMPACT_ATOMS: atom_id res chain seq x y z
N MET A 1 -1.12 13.49 -14.38
CA MET A 1 -0.36 12.67 -13.40
C MET A 1 -0.62 13.29 -12.06
N ASP A 2 -1.39 12.59 -11.23
CA ASP A 2 -1.77 13.08 -9.91
C ASP A 2 -0.51 13.12 -9.02
N GLN A 3 -0.38 14.06 -8.08
CA GLN A 3 0.86 14.20 -7.29
C GLN A 3 1.24 12.90 -6.56
N TRP A 4 0.22 12.12 -6.19
CA TRP A 4 0.32 10.86 -5.47
C TRP A 4 0.86 9.72 -6.33
N ASP A 5 0.57 9.73 -7.63
CA ASP A 5 1.07 8.70 -8.56
C ASP A 5 2.60 8.73 -8.65
N LYS A 6 3.19 9.93 -8.63
CA LYS A 6 4.65 10.09 -8.66
C LYS A 6 5.29 9.56 -7.37
N ALA A 7 4.69 9.85 -6.21
CA ALA A 7 5.17 9.37 -4.92
C ALA A 7 5.10 7.84 -4.81
N ILE A 8 3.95 7.26 -5.18
CA ILE A 8 3.76 5.79 -5.18
C ILE A 8 4.72 5.14 -6.16
N ARG A 9 4.88 5.67 -7.38
CA ARG A 9 5.82 5.11 -8.36
C ARG A 9 7.25 5.13 -7.86
N SER A 10 7.67 6.20 -7.19
CA SER A 10 9.00 6.29 -6.58
C SER A 10 9.18 5.25 -5.48
N ALA A 11 8.21 5.11 -4.57
CA ALA A 11 8.25 4.11 -3.51
C ALA A 11 8.30 2.68 -4.05
N LYS A 12 7.50 2.37 -5.08
CA LYS A 12 7.53 1.07 -5.76
C LYS A 12 8.88 0.76 -6.39
N ALA A 13 9.52 1.76 -7.01
CA ALA A 13 10.85 1.58 -7.58
C ALA A 13 11.90 1.28 -6.49
N SER A 14 11.85 1.97 -5.35
CA SER A 14 12.72 1.70 -4.20
C SER A 14 12.52 0.29 -3.64
N LEU A 15 11.27 -0.14 -3.46
CA LEU A 15 10.96 -1.50 -3.00
C LEU A 15 11.46 -2.58 -3.98
N ALA A 16 11.30 -2.34 -5.29
CA ALA A 16 11.72 -3.28 -6.31
C ALA A 16 13.24 -3.50 -6.35
N VAL A 17 14.04 -2.48 -5.98
CA VAL A 17 15.50 -2.63 -5.82
C VAL A 17 15.85 -3.66 -4.74
N GLU A 18 15.00 -3.77 -3.70
CA GLU A 18 15.13 -4.74 -2.62
C GLU A 18 14.43 -6.09 -2.91
N GLY A 19 13.87 -6.26 -4.13
CA GLY A 19 13.10 -7.45 -4.50
C GLY A 19 11.70 -7.51 -3.89
N LEU A 20 11.20 -6.40 -3.35
CA LEU A 20 9.87 -6.29 -2.76
C LEU A 20 8.88 -5.70 -3.78
N HIS A 21 7.70 -6.30 -3.86
CA HIS A 21 6.63 -5.87 -4.76
C HIS A 21 5.31 -5.75 -4.00
N LEU A 22 4.59 -4.66 -4.25
CA LEU A 22 3.23 -4.48 -3.73
C LEU A 22 2.23 -5.23 -4.59
N THR A 23 1.29 -5.90 -3.95
CA THR A 23 0.07 -6.41 -4.55
C THR A 23 -0.88 -5.26 -4.93
N PRO A 24 -1.84 -5.50 -5.85
CA PRO A 24 -2.87 -4.50 -6.19
C PRO A 24 -3.66 -4.01 -4.96
N GLU A 25 -3.93 -4.90 -4.01
CA GLU A 25 -4.68 -4.62 -2.78
C GLU A 25 -3.89 -3.69 -1.84
N GLU A 26 -2.60 -3.95 -1.66
CA GLU A 26 -1.70 -3.10 -0.88
C GLU A 26 -1.55 -1.71 -1.51
N GLU A 27 -1.43 -1.64 -2.85
CA GLU A 27 -1.35 -0.35 -3.55
C GLU A 27 -2.66 0.45 -3.40
N SER A 28 -3.82 -0.21 -3.48
CA SER A 28 -5.12 0.45 -3.26
C SER A 28 -5.23 1.00 -1.84
N LEU A 29 -4.82 0.23 -0.84
CA LEU A 29 -4.87 0.64 0.56
C LEU A 29 -3.97 1.88 0.83
N ILE A 30 -2.77 1.92 0.24
CA ILE A 30 -1.88 3.08 0.32
C ILE A 30 -2.52 4.31 -0.34
N LYS A 31 -3.16 4.15 -1.51
CA LYS A 31 -3.86 5.25 -2.20
C LYS A 31 -4.98 5.82 -1.36
N GLU A 32 -5.81 4.98 -0.73
CA GLU A 32 -6.90 5.43 0.15
C GLU A 32 -6.37 6.28 1.32
N ARG A 33 -5.26 5.87 1.95
CA ARG A 33 -4.62 6.64 3.05
C ARG A 33 -4.02 7.96 2.59
N LEU A 34 -3.40 8.00 1.40
CA LEU A 34 -2.82 9.22 0.83
C LEU A 34 -3.90 10.22 0.40
N GLN A 35 -5.04 9.73 -0.09
CA GLN A 35 -6.20 10.54 -0.47
C GLN A 35 -7.04 11.00 0.74
N GLY A 36 -6.69 10.58 1.96
CA GLY A 36 -7.43 10.93 3.18
C GLY A 36 -8.80 10.24 3.29
N LYS A 37 -9.05 9.18 2.51
CA LYS A 37 -10.31 8.42 2.56
C LYS A 37 -10.44 7.56 3.81
N ILE A 38 -9.32 7.16 4.39
CA ILE A 38 -9.24 6.37 5.62
C ILE A 38 -8.29 7.02 6.62
N SER A 39 -8.53 6.78 7.90
CA SER A 39 -7.63 7.19 8.97
C SER A 39 -6.37 6.32 8.98
N GLU A 40 -5.35 6.77 9.70
CA GLU A 40 -4.14 5.98 9.93
C GLU A 40 -4.41 4.71 10.74
N GLU A 41 -5.31 4.79 11.72
CA GLU A 41 -5.75 3.63 12.49
C GLU A 41 -6.41 2.57 11.59
N GLU A 42 -7.32 2.99 10.71
CA GLU A 42 -7.99 2.09 9.78
C GLU A 42 -7.00 1.51 8.75
N PHE A 43 -6.03 2.30 8.31
CA PHE A 43 -4.95 1.83 7.45
C PHE A 43 -4.15 0.69 8.11
N HIS A 44 -3.69 0.89 9.36
CA HIS A 44 -2.95 -0.15 10.09
C HIS A 44 -3.76 -1.42 10.31
N LYS A 45 -5.04 -1.27 10.68
CA LYS A 45 -5.95 -2.41 10.86
C LYS A 45 -6.11 -3.23 9.58
N ARG A 46 -6.31 -2.57 8.44
CA ARG A 46 -6.44 -3.24 7.13
C ARG A 46 -5.13 -3.88 6.67
N ALA A 47 -4.00 -3.20 6.87
CA ALA A 47 -2.68 -3.74 6.55
C ALA A 47 -2.40 -5.04 7.32
N LEU A 48 -2.70 -5.08 8.61
CA LEU A 48 -2.58 -6.31 9.42
C LEU A 48 -3.49 -7.44 8.92
N ASN A 49 -4.71 -7.11 8.53
CA ASN A 49 -5.64 -8.10 7.98
C ASN A 49 -5.16 -8.70 6.66
N LEU A 50 -4.52 -7.92 5.78
CA LEU A 50 -3.92 -8.42 4.54
C LEU A 50 -2.81 -9.45 4.84
N ILE A 51 -1.94 -9.15 5.80
CA ILE A 51 -0.87 -10.07 6.23
C ILE A 51 -1.45 -11.38 6.77
N HIS A 52 -2.47 -11.30 7.61
CA HIS A 52 -3.11 -12.50 8.19
C HIS A 52 -3.85 -13.32 7.14
N SER A 53 -4.48 -12.67 6.16
CA SER A 53 -5.20 -13.35 5.07
C SER A 53 -4.24 -14.09 4.14
N HIS A 54 -3.08 -13.50 3.84
CA HIS A 54 -2.05 -14.14 3.01
C HIS A 54 -1.32 -15.32 3.70
N LYS A 55 -1.34 -15.41 5.03
CA LYS A 55 -0.76 -16.55 5.77
C LYS A 55 -1.67 -17.78 5.81
N LEU A 56 -2.92 -17.66 5.38
CA LEU A 56 -3.94 -18.72 5.43
C LEU A 56 -4.28 -19.31 4.05
N SER A 57 -3.62 -18.84 2.98
CA SER A 57 -3.71 -19.36 1.61
C SER A 57 -2.45 -20.14 1.24
#